data_AF-U2WNC4-F1
#
_entry.id   AF-U2WNC4-F1
#
_cell.length_a   1.000
_cell.length_b   1.000
_cell.length_c   1.000
_cell.angle_alpha   90.00
_cell.angle_beta   90.00
_cell.angle_gamma   90.00
#
_symmetry.space_group_name_H-M   'P 1'
#
loop_
_entity.id
_entity.type
_entity.pdbx_description
1 polymer ?
#
loop_
_entity_poly.entity_id
_entity_poly.type
_entity_poly.pdbx_seq_one_letter_code
_entity_poly.pdbx_strand_id
1 'polypeptide(L)'
;MERNNIFNFATSELSQDAFICWCLNWLNYEDSELRALAVDLLKEFGEEDVSDNQEILIKRQFKKIDILVVFKELNRVYIIEDKVNSSERKKQLEEYEEKINKLDENEKKDLRIDGNLEVKTVYFKTGFHFSPDKNVKANKIITGEIFKEILEKYRNKSEILDSYYEYLVEKLRTQENEKNYLECKAESHKDWNIAKSNIAQYCFLKVIFSEERIVSFRNKGNGSAVSQYNLLEKRLPIFETSERYLIFWRMDNTKKEGPYLRLNFYHKYNTENESLKYIRKEKYEVVYKKIYKVIEEHKNELIKINNIEENCKYKDDYEIPILHINLKEYIKAGKDEMNKLMNEVKKLHGYLQNVNFE
;
A
#
# COMPACT_ATOMS: atom_id res chain seq x y z
N MET A 1 11.87 -26.59 -16.20
CA MET A 1 12.20 -26.47 -14.77
C MET A 1 12.38 -24.99 -14.49
N GLU A 2 11.78 -24.47 -13.42
CA GLU A 2 12.09 -23.10 -12.99
C GLU A 2 13.58 -23.01 -12.66
N ARG A 3 14.23 -21.93 -13.09
CA ARG A 3 15.64 -21.66 -12.80
C ARG A 3 15.81 -21.58 -11.28
N ASN A 4 16.83 -22.23 -10.74
CA ASN A 4 17.16 -22.15 -9.31
C ASN A 4 17.70 -20.75 -8.98
N ASN A 5 16.80 -19.82 -8.68
CA ASN A 5 17.12 -18.41 -8.46
C ASN A 5 17.15 -18.09 -6.96
N ILE A 6 18.27 -17.59 -6.46
CA ILE A 6 18.48 -17.29 -5.03
C ILE A 6 17.47 -16.28 -4.49
N PHE A 7 17.01 -15.34 -5.31
CA PHE A 7 16.05 -14.30 -4.90
C PHE A 7 14.64 -14.85 -4.62
N ASN A 8 14.33 -16.08 -5.06
CA ASN A 8 13.10 -16.76 -4.67
C ASN A 8 13.09 -17.19 -3.20
N PHE A 9 14.26 -17.32 -2.59
CA PHE A 9 14.43 -17.78 -1.20
C PHE A 9 14.82 -16.66 -0.24
N ALA A 10 15.45 -15.60 -0.76
CA ALA A 10 15.84 -14.44 0.03
C ALA A 10 14.60 -13.66 0.52
N THR A 11 14.68 -13.07 1.72
CA THR A 11 13.61 -12.18 2.17
C THR A 11 13.58 -10.95 1.27
N SER A 12 12.41 -10.64 0.70
CA SER A 12 12.32 -9.69 -0.41
C SER A 12 12.91 -8.32 -0.10
N GLU A 13 12.67 -7.80 1.11
CA GLU A 13 13.22 -6.50 1.55
C GLU A 13 14.76 -6.56 1.73
N LEU A 14 15.31 -7.54 2.46
CA LEU A 14 16.78 -7.68 2.62
C LEU A 14 17.52 -8.08 1.33
N SER A 15 16.79 -8.60 0.35
CA SER A 15 17.38 -8.90 -0.96
C SER A 15 17.43 -7.66 -1.85
N GLN A 16 16.44 -6.77 -1.71
CA GLN A 16 16.38 -5.52 -2.46
C GLN A 16 17.45 -4.55 -1.98
N ASP A 17 17.58 -4.33 -0.68
CA ASP A 17 18.56 -3.37 -0.15
C ASP A 17 20.00 -3.75 -0.54
N ALA A 18 20.35 -5.03 -0.40
CA ALA A 18 21.63 -5.59 -0.77
C ALA A 18 21.88 -5.49 -2.28
N PHE A 19 20.87 -5.75 -3.11
CA PHE A 19 21.01 -5.68 -4.56
C PHE A 19 21.16 -4.23 -5.05
N ILE A 20 20.44 -3.27 -4.46
CA ILE A 20 20.63 -1.83 -4.74
C ILE A 20 22.05 -1.40 -4.36
N CYS A 21 22.54 -1.80 -3.18
CA CYS A 21 23.92 -1.53 -2.76
C CYS A 21 24.93 -2.12 -3.74
N TRP A 22 24.71 -3.37 -4.18
CA TRP A 22 25.56 -4.04 -5.15
C TRP A 22 25.59 -3.31 -6.50
N CYS A 23 24.42 -2.88 -7.00
CA CYS A 23 24.34 -2.10 -8.25
C CYS A 23 25.13 -0.79 -8.14
N LEU A 24 24.93 -0.03 -7.07
CA LEU A 24 25.58 1.27 -6.88
C LEU A 24 27.10 1.13 -6.67
N ASN A 25 27.54 0.11 -5.92
CA ASN A 25 28.95 -0.08 -5.59
C ASN A 25 29.84 -0.28 -6.83
N TRP A 26 29.27 -0.69 -7.97
CA TRP A 26 30.00 -0.76 -9.24
C TRP A 26 30.55 0.58 -9.71
N LEU A 27 30.05 1.71 -9.20
CA LEU A 27 30.64 3.02 -9.48
C LEU A 27 32.13 3.09 -9.11
N ASN A 28 32.51 2.41 -8.02
CA ASN A 28 33.87 2.39 -7.48
C ASN A 28 34.85 1.49 -8.28
N TYR A 29 34.42 0.89 -9.39
CA TYR A 29 35.23 -0.01 -10.21
C TYR A 29 35.27 0.49 -11.66
N GLU A 30 36.20 1.40 -11.94
CA GLU A 30 36.34 2.10 -13.24
C GLU A 30 36.36 1.15 -14.45
N ASP A 31 37.08 0.03 -14.34
CA ASP A 31 37.23 -0.95 -15.42
C ASP A 31 36.04 -1.91 -15.59
N SER A 32 35.03 -1.84 -14.73
CA SER A 32 33.88 -2.75 -14.78
C SER A 32 32.84 -2.27 -15.79
N GLU A 33 32.39 -3.18 -16.67
CA GLU A 33 31.25 -2.90 -17.57
C GLU A 33 29.94 -2.59 -16.80
N LEU A 34 29.83 -3.01 -15.54
CA LEU A 34 28.69 -2.71 -14.67
C LEU A 34 28.76 -1.33 -14.03
N ARG A 35 29.86 -0.58 -14.20
CA ARG A 35 29.94 0.80 -13.76
C ARG A 35 28.84 1.66 -14.39
N ALA A 36 28.56 1.42 -15.67
CA ALA A 36 27.49 2.12 -16.40
C ALA A 36 26.10 1.89 -15.78
N LEU A 37 25.83 0.70 -15.19
CA LEU A 37 24.60 0.44 -14.44
C LEU A 37 24.49 1.36 -13.21
N ALA A 38 25.58 1.54 -12.45
CA ALA A 38 25.59 2.44 -11.31
C ALA A 38 25.32 3.89 -11.74
N VAL A 39 25.97 4.33 -12.82
CA VAL A 39 25.77 5.67 -13.41
C VAL A 39 24.32 5.90 -13.82
N ASP A 40 23.72 4.98 -14.57
CA ASP A 40 22.31 5.09 -15.01
C ASP A 40 21.34 5.13 -13.81
N LEU A 41 21.61 4.34 -12.77
CA LEU A 41 20.78 4.33 -11.57
C LEU A 41 20.87 5.65 -10.80
N LEU A 42 22.07 6.21 -10.66
CA LEU A 42 22.30 7.51 -10.02
C LEU A 42 21.69 8.67 -10.82
N LYS A 43 21.75 8.60 -12.15
CA LYS A 43 21.04 9.55 -13.02
C LYS A 43 19.55 9.54 -12.75
N GLU A 44 18.95 8.37 -12.54
CA GLU A 44 17.54 8.32 -12.16
C GLU A 44 17.25 8.83 -10.73
N PHE A 45 18.24 8.76 -9.84
CA PHE A 45 18.17 9.44 -8.56
C PHE A 45 18.33 10.97 -8.68
N GLY A 46 18.50 11.51 -9.90
CA GLY A 46 18.61 12.93 -10.17
C GLY A 46 20.03 13.48 -10.08
N GLU A 47 21.04 12.66 -10.33
CA GLU A 47 22.38 13.14 -10.69
C GLU A 47 22.44 13.50 -12.17
N GLU A 48 22.91 14.70 -12.50
CA GLU A 48 23.02 15.15 -13.90
C GLU A 48 24.29 14.60 -14.55
N ASP A 49 25.42 14.77 -13.86
CA ASP A 49 26.73 14.33 -14.29
C ASP A 49 27.36 13.42 -13.22
N VAL A 50 27.75 12.22 -13.64
CA VAL A 50 28.53 11.28 -12.81
C VAL A 50 29.89 11.14 -13.47
N SER A 51 30.91 11.76 -12.89
CA SER A 51 32.25 11.79 -13.48
C SER A 51 32.97 10.44 -13.34
N ASP A 52 34.01 10.20 -14.13
CA ASP A 52 34.76 8.93 -14.09
C ASP A 52 35.51 8.72 -12.77
N ASN A 53 36.00 9.80 -12.16
CA ASN A 53 36.77 9.76 -10.91
C ASN A 53 35.90 9.79 -9.64
N GLN A 54 34.58 9.67 -9.78
CA GLN A 54 33.63 9.81 -8.67
C GLN A 54 33.56 8.51 -7.87
N GLU A 55 33.76 8.60 -6.55
CA GLU A 55 33.62 7.46 -5.65
C GLU A 55 32.43 7.64 -4.71
N ILE A 56 31.83 6.51 -4.33
CA ILE A 56 30.78 6.48 -3.31
C ILE A 56 31.15 5.59 -2.13
N LEU A 57 30.71 6.03 -0.95
CA LEU A 57 30.64 5.19 0.24
C LEU A 57 29.18 4.78 0.48
N ILE A 58 28.93 3.47 0.63
CA ILE A 58 27.61 2.93 0.91
C ILE A 58 27.58 2.42 2.36
N LYS A 59 26.57 2.85 3.13
CA LYS A 59 26.29 2.35 4.47
C LYS A 59 24.85 1.82 4.52
N ARG A 60 24.67 0.60 5.01
CA ARG A 60 23.35 0.01 5.28
C ARG A 60 22.97 0.24 6.74
N GLN A 61 21.69 0.47 7.00
CA GLN A 61 21.10 0.55 8.35
C GLN A 61 21.74 1.64 9.26
N PHE A 62 22.46 2.61 8.68
CA PHE A 62 23.08 3.70 9.43
C PHE A 62 21.99 4.61 9.98
N LYS A 63 21.93 4.79 11.32
CA LYS A 63 20.85 5.53 12.01
C LYS A 63 19.43 5.06 11.64
N LYS A 64 19.30 3.77 11.28
CA LYS A 64 18.08 3.09 10.79
C LYS A 64 17.66 3.46 9.36
N ILE A 65 18.50 4.16 8.61
CA ILE A 65 18.31 4.41 7.18
C ILE A 65 18.63 3.13 6.42
N ASP A 66 17.75 2.69 5.52
CA ASP A 66 17.95 1.42 4.79
C ASP A 66 19.27 1.42 4.02
N ILE A 67 19.47 2.43 3.16
CA ILE A 67 20.74 2.65 2.45
C ILE A 67 21.09 4.15 2.47
N LEU A 68 22.30 4.47 2.92
CA LEU A 68 22.91 5.79 2.81
C LEU A 68 24.07 5.71 1.81
N VAL A 69 24.03 6.53 0.77
CA VAL A 69 25.10 6.65 -0.23
C VAL A 69 25.73 8.01 -0.09
N VAL A 70 27.05 8.06 0.03
CA VAL A 70 27.81 9.29 0.25
C VAL A 70 28.73 9.55 -0.94
N PHE A 71 28.55 10.70 -1.58
CA PHE A 71 29.45 11.25 -2.59
C PHE A 71 30.43 12.18 -1.91
N LYS A 72 31.65 11.70 -1.70
CA LYS A 72 32.67 12.42 -0.93
C LYS A 72 33.06 13.72 -1.64
N GLU A 73 33.32 13.66 -2.94
CA GLU A 73 33.78 14.83 -3.71
C GLU A 73 32.73 15.93 -3.83
N LEU A 74 31.44 15.56 -3.76
CA LEU A 74 30.32 16.48 -3.93
C LEU A 74 29.74 16.99 -2.60
N ASN A 75 30.27 16.52 -1.47
CA ASN A 75 29.67 16.71 -0.14
C ASN A 75 28.15 16.48 -0.13
N ARG A 76 27.72 15.37 -0.74
CA ARG A 76 26.32 15.03 -0.98
C ARG A 76 26.01 13.63 -0.48
N VAL A 77 24.80 13.45 0.04
CA VAL A 77 24.30 12.14 0.46
C VAL A 77 22.92 11.85 -0.11
N TYR A 78 22.73 10.58 -0.41
CA TYR A 78 21.45 10.01 -0.79
C TYR A 78 20.95 9.11 0.33
N ILE A 79 19.78 9.45 0.85
CA ILE A 79 18.99 8.62 1.76
C ILE A 79 18.01 7.83 0.89
N ILE A 80 18.19 6.52 0.83
CA ILE A 80 17.31 5.62 0.08
C ILE A 80 16.50 4.81 1.09
N GLU A 81 15.18 5.01 1.07
CA GLU A 81 14.22 4.18 1.80
C GLU A 81 13.68 3.13 0.83
N ASP A 82 13.97 1.86 1.10
CA ASP A 82 13.59 0.77 0.22
C ASP A 82 12.35 0.03 0.75
N LYS A 83 11.43 -0.31 -0.14
CA LYS A 83 10.17 -0.95 0.22
C LYS A 83 9.76 -1.99 -0.82
N VAL A 84 9.24 -3.13 -0.34
CA VAL A 84 8.63 -4.15 -1.21
C VAL A 84 7.14 -4.30 -0.88
N ASN A 85 6.78 -4.72 0.32
CA ASN A 85 5.38 -5.05 0.64
C ASN A 85 4.70 -4.03 1.58
N SER A 86 5.44 -3.01 1.99
CA SER A 86 5.02 -1.98 2.93
C SER A 86 5.13 -0.58 2.31
N SER A 87 4.46 0.40 2.90
CA SER A 87 4.58 1.81 2.54
C SER A 87 5.47 2.53 3.55
N GLU A 88 5.92 3.74 3.22
CA GLU A 88 6.62 4.62 4.17
C GLU A 88 5.75 4.85 5.42
N ARG A 89 6.37 4.81 6.60
CA ARG A 89 5.70 5.35 7.80
C ARG A 89 5.63 6.87 7.67
N LYS A 90 4.63 7.50 8.30
CA LYS A 90 4.46 8.95 8.24
C LYS A 90 5.74 9.69 8.66
N LYS A 91 6.29 10.52 7.77
CA LYS A 91 7.47 11.39 7.98
C LYS A 91 8.81 10.65 8.18
N GLN A 92 8.97 9.45 7.64
CA GLN A 92 10.20 8.68 7.80
C GLN A 92 11.39 9.37 7.14
N LEU A 93 11.23 9.82 5.90
CA LEU A 93 12.29 10.49 5.15
C LEU A 93 12.64 11.85 5.78
N GLU A 94 11.65 12.63 6.19
CA GLU A 94 11.84 13.89 6.94
C GLU A 94 12.67 13.64 8.22
N GLU A 95 12.34 12.61 9.00
CA GLU A 95 13.09 12.22 10.21
C GLU A 95 14.53 11.79 9.89
N TYR A 96 14.79 11.21 8.73
CA TYR A 96 16.11 10.74 8.32
C TYR A 96 16.99 11.90 7.85
N GLU A 97 16.44 12.82 7.06
CA GLU A 97 17.10 14.08 6.71
C GLU A 97 17.52 14.85 7.96
N GLU A 98 16.64 14.96 8.96
CA GLU A 98 16.97 15.60 10.23
C GLU A 98 18.13 14.90 10.96
N LYS A 99 18.15 13.57 10.99
CA LYS A 99 19.24 12.81 11.64
C LYS A 99 20.58 13.03 10.96
N ILE A 100 20.60 13.08 9.63
CA ILE A 100 21.80 13.31 8.85
C ILE A 100 22.32 14.74 9.04
N ASN A 101 21.42 15.73 9.05
CA ASN A 101 21.80 17.12 9.29
C ASN A 101 22.27 17.39 10.74
N LYS A 102 21.96 16.50 11.68
CA LYS A 102 22.34 16.58 13.11
C LYS A 102 23.51 15.68 13.49
N LEU A 103 24.23 15.11 12.52
CA LEU A 103 25.42 14.29 12.79
C LEU A 103 26.48 15.11 13.53
N ASP A 104 27.16 14.46 14.49
CA ASP A 104 28.29 15.07 15.16
C ASP A 104 29.56 15.07 14.27
N GLU A 105 30.59 15.80 14.69
CA GLU A 105 31.82 15.97 13.90
C GLU A 105 32.59 14.66 13.70
N ASN A 106 32.49 13.69 14.62
CA ASN A 106 33.11 12.38 14.42
C ASN A 106 32.35 11.59 13.37
N GLU A 107 31.02 11.60 13.42
CA GLU A 107 30.18 10.92 12.43
C GLU A 107 30.35 11.50 11.03
N LYS A 108 30.43 12.83 10.92
CA LYS A 108 30.74 13.52 9.66
C LYS A 108 32.11 13.12 9.12
N LYS A 109 33.13 13.07 9.99
CA LYS A 109 34.48 12.62 9.62
C LYS A 109 34.49 11.16 9.14
N ASP A 110 33.74 10.28 9.81
CA ASP A 110 33.63 8.87 9.44
C ASP A 110 32.94 8.67 8.07
N LEU A 111 31.96 9.52 7.77
CA LEU A 111 31.30 9.55 6.46
C LEU A 111 32.07 10.37 5.42
N ARG A 112 33.11 11.12 5.83
CA ARG A 112 33.89 12.03 4.99
C ARG A 112 33.04 13.11 4.34
N ILE A 113 32.21 13.77 5.14
CA ILE A 113 31.32 14.86 4.74
C ILE A 113 31.58 16.10 5.60
N ASP A 114 31.29 17.28 5.05
CA ASP A 114 31.50 18.60 5.65
C ASP A 114 30.17 19.31 5.92
N GLY A 115 30.23 20.50 6.57
CA GLY A 115 29.05 21.21 7.07
C GLY A 115 28.02 21.67 6.03
N ASN A 116 28.42 21.94 4.78
CA ASN A 116 27.50 22.33 3.69
C ASN A 116 26.98 21.09 2.93
N LEU A 117 26.39 20.16 3.67
CA LEU A 117 25.94 18.87 3.15
C LEU A 117 24.67 19.01 2.33
N GLU A 118 24.68 18.49 1.10
CA GLU A 118 23.45 18.31 0.33
C GLU A 118 22.83 16.95 0.62
N VAL A 119 21.56 16.92 1.05
CA VAL A 119 20.82 15.68 1.32
C VAL A 119 19.74 15.52 0.26
N LYS A 120 19.76 14.38 -0.43
CA LYS A 120 18.71 13.95 -1.36
C LYS A 120 18.03 12.68 -0.86
N THR A 121 16.73 12.56 -1.05
CA THR A 121 15.92 11.40 -0.66
C THR A 121 15.37 10.66 -1.87
N VAL A 122 15.45 9.33 -1.80
CA VAL A 122 14.91 8.41 -2.81
C VAL A 122 13.97 7.43 -2.12
N TYR A 123 12.74 7.38 -2.59
CA TYR A 123 11.80 6.33 -2.21
C TYR A 123 11.85 5.22 -3.26
N PHE A 124 12.41 4.07 -2.89
CA PHE A 124 12.66 2.96 -3.81
C PHE A 124 11.69 1.81 -3.57
N LYS A 125 10.69 1.66 -4.43
CA LYS A 125 9.56 0.78 -4.20
C LYS A 125 9.29 -0.12 -5.41
N THR A 126 9.64 -1.40 -5.27
CA THR A 126 9.46 -2.42 -6.34
C THR A 126 8.14 -3.19 -6.24
N GLY A 127 7.48 -3.12 -5.08
CA GLY A 127 6.13 -3.65 -4.93
C GLY A 127 5.05 -2.64 -5.27
N PHE A 128 3.80 -3.09 -5.23
CA PHE A 128 2.67 -2.30 -5.67
C PHE A 128 2.50 -1.00 -4.86
N HIS A 129 2.20 0.10 -5.56
CA HIS A 129 1.93 1.41 -4.97
C HIS A 129 0.46 1.55 -4.54
N PHE A 130 0.25 1.59 -3.23
CA PHE A 130 -1.03 1.91 -2.59
C PHE A 130 -1.13 3.42 -2.33
N SER A 131 -2.29 3.88 -1.82
CA SER A 131 -2.54 5.29 -1.52
C SER A 131 -1.46 5.97 -0.68
N PRO A 132 -0.90 5.35 0.37
CA PRO A 132 0.16 5.98 1.17
C PRO A 132 1.41 6.31 0.35
N ASP A 133 1.76 5.47 -0.64
CA ASP A 133 2.96 5.61 -1.46
C ASP A 133 2.88 6.84 -2.38
N LYS A 134 1.67 7.27 -2.74
CA LYS A 134 1.44 8.45 -3.60
C LYS A 134 1.73 9.77 -2.91
N ASN A 135 1.68 9.79 -1.58
CA ASN A 135 1.87 10.99 -0.77
C ASN A 135 3.28 11.07 -0.17
N VAL A 136 4.16 10.13 -0.52
CA VAL A 136 5.55 10.13 -0.10
C VAL A 136 6.25 11.36 -0.66
N LYS A 137 6.90 12.11 0.22
CA LYS A 137 7.71 13.27 -0.15
C LYS A 137 9.16 12.85 -0.21
N ALA A 138 9.62 12.53 -1.41
CA ALA A 138 11.02 12.24 -1.71
C ALA A 138 11.46 13.09 -2.90
N ASN A 139 12.76 13.38 -3.03
CA ASN A 139 13.28 14.04 -4.24
C ASN A 139 13.04 13.17 -5.49
N LYS A 140 13.12 11.84 -5.35
CA LYS A 140 12.82 10.87 -6.41
C LYS A 140 12.05 9.67 -5.89
N ILE A 141 11.17 9.13 -6.73
CA ILE A 141 10.47 7.86 -6.53
C ILE A 141 10.90 6.91 -7.63
N ILE A 142 11.46 5.76 -7.26
CA ILE A 142 11.90 4.72 -8.19
C ILE A 142 10.98 3.52 -8.05
N THR A 143 10.24 3.23 -9.12
CA THR A 143 9.33 2.08 -9.18
C THR A 143 10.07 0.82 -9.60
N GLY A 144 9.46 -0.35 -9.39
CA GLY A 144 9.97 -1.61 -9.93
C GLY A 144 10.13 -1.58 -11.46
N GLU A 145 9.24 -0.88 -12.17
CA GLU A 145 9.22 -0.76 -13.62
C GLU A 145 10.41 0.08 -14.11
N ILE A 146 10.66 1.25 -13.49
CA ILE A 146 11.84 2.06 -13.79
C ILE A 146 13.10 1.23 -13.53
N PHE A 147 13.16 0.54 -12.38
CA PHE A 147 14.33 -0.25 -12.05
C PHE A 147 14.55 -1.41 -13.02
N LYS A 148 13.47 -2.11 -13.41
CA LYS A 148 13.48 -3.16 -14.43
C LYS A 148 14.04 -2.62 -15.75
N GLU A 149 13.57 -1.47 -16.22
CA GLU A 149 14.04 -0.84 -17.48
C GLU A 149 15.53 -0.50 -17.44
N ILE A 150 16.04 -0.04 -16.29
CA ILE A 150 17.47 0.19 -16.10
C ILE A 150 18.24 -1.15 -16.20
N LEU A 151 17.83 -2.16 -15.42
CA LEU A 151 18.51 -3.46 -15.37
C LEU A 151 18.49 -4.18 -16.73
N GLU A 152 17.43 -3.99 -17.52
CA GLU A 152 17.26 -4.59 -18.84
C GLU A 152 18.41 -4.28 -19.80
N LYS A 153 18.96 -3.06 -19.72
CA LYS A 153 20.09 -2.62 -20.57
C LYS A 153 21.37 -3.41 -20.32
N TYR A 154 21.50 -4.01 -19.13
CA TYR A 154 22.73 -4.65 -18.65
C TYR A 154 22.57 -6.17 -18.47
N ARG A 155 21.55 -6.77 -19.09
CA ARG A 155 21.36 -8.23 -19.12
C ARG A 155 22.58 -8.95 -19.69
N ASN A 156 22.84 -10.16 -19.21
CA ASN A 156 23.95 -11.03 -19.61
C ASN A 156 25.35 -10.51 -19.20
N LYS A 157 25.43 -9.44 -18.41
CA LYS A 157 26.69 -8.93 -17.85
C LYS A 157 27.08 -9.57 -16.51
N SER A 158 26.10 -10.11 -15.79
CA SER A 158 26.32 -10.81 -14.52
C SER A 158 25.16 -11.75 -14.20
N GLU A 159 25.49 -12.94 -13.73
CA GLU A 159 24.48 -13.92 -13.28
C GLU A 159 23.62 -13.38 -12.12
N ILE A 160 24.21 -12.58 -11.22
CA ILE A 160 23.49 -11.97 -10.09
C ILE A 160 22.45 -10.97 -10.62
N LEU A 161 22.85 -10.14 -11.60
CA LEU A 161 21.97 -9.17 -12.24
C LEU A 161 20.81 -9.86 -12.96
N ASP A 162 21.12 -10.86 -13.79
CA ASP A 162 20.09 -11.58 -14.55
C ASP A 162 19.11 -12.30 -13.62
N SER A 163 19.62 -12.88 -12.53
CA SER A 163 18.79 -13.54 -11.52
C SER A 163 17.86 -12.54 -10.83
N TYR A 164 18.35 -11.35 -10.44
CA TYR A 164 17.48 -10.35 -9.83
C TYR A 164 16.46 -9.79 -10.82
N TYR A 165 16.87 -9.52 -12.07
CA TYR A 165 15.97 -9.04 -13.12
C TYR A 165 14.83 -10.03 -13.34
N GLU A 166 15.13 -11.33 -13.49
CA GLU A 166 14.11 -12.37 -13.69
C GLU A 166 13.14 -12.44 -12.50
N TYR A 167 13.67 -12.32 -11.28
CA TYR A 167 12.87 -12.26 -10.06
C TYR A 167 11.95 -11.02 -10.05
N LEU A 168 12.48 -9.84 -10.36
CA LEU A 168 11.71 -8.59 -10.39
C LEU A 168 10.61 -8.65 -11.46
N VAL A 169 10.92 -9.12 -12.67
CA VAL A 169 9.93 -9.28 -13.75
C VAL A 169 8.78 -10.19 -13.32
N GLU A 170 9.08 -11.32 -12.68
CA GLU A 170 8.04 -12.23 -12.21
C GLU A 170 7.18 -11.62 -11.10
N LYS A 171 7.80 -10.84 -10.20
CA LYS A 171 7.06 -10.06 -9.19
C LYS A 171 6.13 -9.03 -9.81
N LEU A 172 6.61 -8.24 -10.77
CA LEU A 172 5.81 -7.23 -11.45
C LEU A 172 4.65 -7.87 -12.24
N ARG A 173 4.93 -8.98 -12.95
CA ARG A 173 3.92 -9.77 -13.64
C ARG A 173 2.84 -10.28 -12.70
N THR A 174 3.24 -10.79 -11.53
CA THR A 174 2.30 -11.24 -10.49
C THR A 174 1.42 -10.09 -10.00
N GLN A 175 2.01 -8.93 -9.71
CA GLN A 175 1.27 -7.74 -9.29
C GLN A 175 0.27 -7.28 -10.36
N GLU A 176 0.66 -7.27 -11.63
CA GLU A 176 -0.24 -6.92 -12.74
C GLU A 176 -1.42 -7.87 -12.84
N ASN A 177 -1.18 -9.18 -12.75
CA ASN A 177 -2.23 -10.19 -12.77
C ASN A 177 -3.20 -10.02 -11.59
N GLU A 178 -2.70 -9.67 -10.41
CA GLU A 178 -3.52 -9.45 -9.21
C GLU A 178 -4.44 -8.24 -9.31
N LYS A 179 -4.16 -7.24 -10.17
CA LYS A 179 -5.05 -6.09 -10.39
C LYS A 179 -6.44 -6.49 -10.89
N ASN A 180 -6.53 -7.63 -11.60
CA ASN A 180 -7.81 -8.14 -12.10
C ASN A 180 -8.64 -8.74 -10.96
N TYR A 181 -9.47 -7.91 -10.32
CA TYR A 181 -10.38 -8.34 -9.26
C TYR A 181 -11.52 -9.26 -9.72
N LEU A 182 -11.71 -9.44 -11.03
CA LEU A 182 -12.70 -10.38 -11.60
C LEU A 182 -12.10 -11.77 -11.89
N GLU A 183 -10.79 -11.97 -11.70
CA GLU A 183 -10.16 -13.28 -11.91
C GLU A 183 -10.66 -14.30 -10.87
N CYS A 184 -11.44 -15.26 -11.37
CA CYS A 184 -12.16 -16.26 -10.59
C CYS A 184 -12.06 -17.68 -11.17
N LYS A 185 -11.03 -17.99 -11.99
CA LYS A 185 -10.84 -19.32 -12.59
C LYS A 185 -10.62 -20.44 -11.58
N ALA A 186 -10.12 -20.13 -10.38
CA ALA A 186 -9.89 -21.13 -9.35
C ALA A 186 -11.20 -21.69 -8.82
N GLU A 187 -11.23 -23.00 -8.54
CA GLU A 187 -12.39 -23.69 -7.98
C GLU A 187 -12.79 -23.12 -6.61
N SER A 188 -11.79 -22.81 -5.77
CA SER A 188 -12.03 -22.15 -4.48
C SER A 188 -12.12 -20.64 -4.63
N HIS A 189 -13.21 -20.05 -4.14
CA HIS A 189 -13.36 -18.60 -4.10
C HIS A 189 -12.33 -17.88 -3.23
N LYS A 190 -11.58 -18.60 -2.38
CA LYS A 190 -10.45 -18.02 -1.64
C LYS A 190 -9.26 -17.70 -2.52
N ASP A 191 -9.12 -18.44 -3.62
CA ASP A 191 -8.00 -18.31 -4.54
C ASP A 191 -8.28 -17.29 -5.64
N TRP A 192 -9.50 -16.74 -5.68
CA TRP A 192 -9.85 -15.60 -6.52
C TRP A 192 -9.07 -14.37 -6.08
N ASN A 193 -8.73 -13.52 -7.04
CA ASN A 193 -7.86 -12.37 -6.78
C ASN A 193 -8.42 -11.44 -5.71
N ILE A 194 -9.71 -11.06 -5.81
CA ILE A 194 -10.39 -10.19 -4.84
C ILE A 194 -10.38 -10.75 -3.40
N ALA A 195 -10.28 -12.07 -3.24
CA ALA A 195 -10.29 -12.71 -1.93
C ALA A 195 -8.91 -12.76 -1.26
N LYS A 196 -7.83 -12.96 -2.02
CA LYS A 196 -6.47 -13.18 -1.49
C LYS A 196 -5.52 -11.99 -1.62
N SER A 197 -5.78 -11.09 -2.56
CA SER A 197 -4.87 -9.99 -2.91
C SER A 197 -5.40 -8.64 -2.43
N ASN A 198 -4.54 -7.91 -1.71
CA ASN A 198 -4.76 -6.52 -1.36
C ASN A 198 -4.70 -5.61 -2.60
N ILE A 199 -3.95 -5.98 -3.64
CA ILE A 199 -3.91 -5.27 -4.92
C ILE A 199 -5.30 -5.34 -5.59
N ALA A 200 -5.88 -6.53 -5.67
CA ALA A 200 -7.22 -6.71 -6.25
C ALA A 200 -8.29 -5.91 -5.50
N GLN A 201 -8.30 -6.00 -4.16
CA GLN A 201 -9.26 -5.28 -3.33
C GLN A 201 -9.08 -3.76 -3.44
N TYR A 202 -7.83 -3.30 -3.46
CA TYR A 202 -7.50 -1.90 -3.70
C TYR A 202 -8.00 -1.42 -5.06
N CYS A 203 -7.70 -2.15 -6.14
CA CYS A 203 -8.14 -1.83 -7.49
C CYS A 203 -9.67 -1.79 -7.61
N PHE A 204 -10.37 -2.70 -6.93
CA PHE A 204 -11.83 -2.69 -6.85
C PHE A 204 -12.34 -1.41 -6.14
N LEU A 205 -11.84 -1.11 -4.95
CA LEU A 205 -12.27 0.08 -4.20
C LEU A 205 -11.93 1.39 -4.91
N LYS A 206 -10.80 1.45 -5.63
CA LYS A 206 -10.35 2.62 -6.41
C LYS A 206 -11.31 2.98 -7.55
N VAL A 207 -12.07 2.04 -8.08
CA VAL A 207 -13.09 2.31 -9.10
C VAL A 207 -14.29 3.04 -8.48
N ILE A 208 -14.61 2.74 -7.23
CA ILE A 208 -15.79 3.23 -6.53
C ILE A 208 -15.49 4.55 -5.80
N PHE A 209 -14.34 4.64 -5.14
CA PHE A 209 -14.00 5.66 -4.17
C PHE A 209 -12.75 6.47 -4.55
N SER A 210 -12.54 7.61 -3.87
CA SER A 210 -11.30 8.39 -4.07
C SER A 210 -10.07 7.59 -3.65
N GLU A 211 -9.12 7.43 -4.56
CA GLU A 211 -7.95 6.58 -4.35
C GLU A 211 -7.15 6.96 -3.10
N GLU A 212 -7.00 8.24 -2.80
CA GLU A 212 -6.13 8.76 -1.73
C GLU A 212 -6.48 8.27 -0.32
N ARG A 213 -7.73 7.82 -0.11
CA ARG A 213 -8.24 7.44 1.22
C ARG A 213 -8.40 5.92 1.42
N ILE A 214 -8.02 5.11 0.44
CA ILE A 214 -8.09 3.65 0.56
C ILE A 214 -6.94 3.17 1.44
N VAL A 215 -7.26 2.35 2.43
CA VAL A 215 -6.26 1.73 3.30
C VAL A 215 -6.27 0.24 3.05
N SER A 216 -5.11 -0.34 2.74
CA SER A 216 -4.94 -1.77 2.50
C SER A 216 -3.90 -2.36 3.44
N PHE A 217 -4.22 -3.49 4.06
CA PHE A 217 -3.35 -4.19 4.99
C PHE A 217 -3.68 -5.69 5.02
N ARG A 218 -2.84 -6.48 5.68
CA ARG A 218 -3.14 -7.87 6.04
C ARG A 218 -3.43 -7.94 7.54
N ASN A 219 -4.47 -8.69 7.92
CA ASN A 219 -4.70 -9.00 9.33
C ASN A 219 -3.49 -9.76 9.89
N LYS A 220 -3.17 -9.59 11.19
CA LYS A 220 -1.96 -10.12 11.85
C LYS A 220 -1.62 -11.55 11.39
N GLY A 221 -0.35 -11.77 11.02
CA GLY A 221 0.16 -13.05 10.50
C GLY A 221 -0.17 -13.25 9.02
N ASN A 222 -0.43 -14.49 8.61
CA ASN A 222 -0.89 -14.85 7.25
C ASN A 222 -2.39 -14.60 7.06
N GLY A 223 -2.93 -13.52 7.66
CA GLY A 223 -4.34 -13.18 7.60
C GLY A 223 -4.79 -12.76 6.20
N SER A 224 -6.11 -12.76 6.00
CA SER A 224 -6.73 -12.31 4.75
C SER A 224 -6.30 -10.90 4.37
N ALA A 225 -6.22 -10.62 3.07
CA ALA A 225 -6.11 -9.26 2.57
C ALA A 225 -7.36 -8.47 2.95
N VAL A 226 -7.14 -7.23 3.38
CA VAL A 226 -8.19 -6.30 3.78
C VAL A 226 -7.91 -4.93 3.17
N SER A 227 -8.88 -4.42 2.42
CA SER A 227 -8.91 -3.03 1.99
C SER A 227 -10.19 -2.37 2.44
N GLN A 228 -10.10 -1.14 2.95
CA GLN A 228 -11.22 -0.39 3.48
C GLN A 228 -11.20 1.09 3.10
N TYR A 229 -12.37 1.72 3.22
CA TYR A 229 -12.62 3.11 2.88
C TYR A 229 -13.53 3.80 3.90
N ASN A 230 -13.04 4.84 4.56
CA ASN A 230 -13.81 5.58 5.56
C ASN A 230 -14.87 6.47 4.89
N LEU A 231 -16.12 6.37 5.33
CA LEU A 231 -17.23 7.12 4.74
C LEU A 231 -17.04 8.64 4.86
N LEU A 232 -16.67 9.12 6.06
CA LEU A 232 -16.64 10.56 6.40
C LEU A 232 -15.28 11.10 6.84
N GLU A 233 -14.19 10.35 6.63
CA GLU A 233 -12.78 10.72 6.96
C GLU A 233 -12.45 10.95 8.44
N LYS A 234 -13.43 11.31 9.26
CA LYS A 234 -13.32 11.54 10.70
C LYS A 234 -14.12 10.52 11.48
N ARG A 235 -13.72 10.31 12.73
CA ARG A 235 -14.59 9.65 13.71
C ARG A 235 -15.64 10.62 14.21
N LEU A 236 -16.88 10.16 14.23
CA LEU A 236 -18.04 10.94 14.66
C LEU A 236 -18.24 10.80 16.17
N PRO A 237 -18.61 11.87 16.87
CA PRO A 237 -18.93 11.80 18.29
C PRO A 237 -20.20 10.98 18.52
N ILE A 238 -20.28 10.33 19.68
CA ILE A 238 -21.55 9.84 20.21
C ILE A 238 -22.02 10.89 21.23
N PHE A 239 -23.21 11.47 20.99
CA PHE A 239 -23.78 12.54 21.81
C PHE A 239 -23.72 12.22 23.31
N GLU A 240 -23.42 13.22 24.14
CA GLU A 240 -23.26 13.10 25.60
C GLU A 240 -22.12 12.17 26.09
N THR A 241 -21.20 11.76 25.20
CA THR A 241 -20.04 10.94 25.59
C THR A 241 -18.74 11.48 25.01
N SER A 242 -17.60 11.03 25.55
CA SER A 242 -16.28 11.22 24.93
C SER A 242 -15.99 10.20 23.81
N GLU A 243 -16.93 9.29 23.55
CA GLU A 243 -16.76 8.19 22.62
C GLU A 243 -16.92 8.64 21.17
N ARG A 244 -16.25 7.91 20.26
CA ARG A 244 -16.31 8.19 18.83
C ARG A 244 -16.40 6.92 18.01
N TYR A 245 -17.26 6.93 17.01
CA TYR A 245 -17.46 5.81 16.09
C TYR A 245 -17.04 6.17 14.66
N LEU A 246 -16.97 5.15 13.81
CA LEU A 246 -16.59 5.26 12.41
C LEU A 246 -17.57 4.45 11.56
N ILE A 247 -17.83 4.94 10.35
CA ILE A 247 -18.51 4.17 9.32
C ILE A 247 -17.53 3.97 8.16
N PHE A 248 -17.37 2.74 7.69
CA PHE A 248 -16.46 2.44 6.59
C PHE A 248 -16.94 1.28 5.72
N TRP A 249 -16.60 1.36 4.44
CA TRP A 249 -16.67 0.24 3.51
C TRP A 249 -15.47 -0.67 3.68
N ARG A 250 -15.65 -1.98 3.59
CA ARG A 250 -14.54 -2.94 3.63
C ARG A 250 -14.78 -4.13 2.71
N MET A 251 -13.72 -4.51 2.03
CA MET A 251 -13.62 -5.78 1.31
C MET A 251 -13.17 -6.87 2.27
N ASP A 252 -13.93 -7.94 2.30
CA ASP A 252 -13.64 -9.11 3.11
C ASP A 252 -14.01 -10.39 2.35
N ASN A 253 -13.59 -11.52 2.92
CA ASN A 253 -13.87 -12.83 2.36
C ASN A 253 -13.95 -13.89 3.47
N THR A 254 -14.94 -14.79 3.38
CA THR A 254 -15.05 -15.95 4.29
C THR A 254 -15.02 -17.27 3.55
N LYS A 255 -14.70 -18.37 4.25
CA LYS A 255 -14.71 -19.71 3.66
C LYS A 255 -16.10 -20.10 3.11
N LYS A 256 -17.17 -19.62 3.72
CA LYS A 256 -18.56 -19.98 3.38
C LYS A 256 -19.14 -19.06 2.31
N GLU A 257 -19.08 -17.76 2.54
CA GLU A 257 -19.80 -16.77 1.72
C GLU A 257 -18.96 -16.26 0.55
N GLY A 258 -17.64 -16.43 0.62
CA GLY A 258 -16.65 -15.89 -0.30
C GLY A 258 -16.54 -14.36 -0.24
N PRO A 259 -16.15 -13.69 -1.33
CA PRO A 259 -15.86 -12.27 -1.29
C PRO A 259 -17.14 -11.44 -1.16
N TYR A 260 -17.11 -10.44 -0.29
CA TYR A 260 -18.20 -9.50 -0.10
C TYR A 260 -17.67 -8.09 0.20
N LEU A 261 -18.47 -7.09 -0.17
CA LEU A 261 -18.29 -5.71 0.24
C LEU A 261 -19.27 -5.43 1.38
N ARG A 262 -18.79 -4.84 2.47
CA ARG A 262 -19.65 -4.49 3.61
C ARG A 262 -19.49 -3.03 4.04
N LEU A 263 -20.59 -2.42 4.47
CA LEU A 263 -20.60 -1.17 5.20
C LEU A 263 -20.67 -1.48 6.69
N ASN A 264 -19.71 -1.01 7.47
CA ASN A 264 -19.61 -1.30 8.90
C ASN A 264 -19.78 -0.06 9.75
N PHE A 265 -20.38 -0.26 10.91
CA PHE A 265 -20.28 0.61 12.07
C PHE A 265 -19.14 0.08 12.97
N TYR A 266 -18.21 0.96 13.35
CA TYR A 266 -17.12 0.61 14.24
C TYR A 266 -17.06 1.52 15.45
N HIS A 267 -17.11 0.92 16.64
CA HIS A 267 -16.97 1.61 17.91
C HIS A 267 -16.22 0.70 18.89
N LYS A 268 -14.99 1.10 19.23
CA LYS A 268 -14.20 0.45 20.27
C LYS A 268 -14.38 1.23 21.56
N TYR A 269 -14.75 0.52 22.62
CA TYR A 269 -15.06 1.08 23.94
C TYR A 269 -14.51 0.16 25.04
N ASN A 270 -14.53 0.62 26.28
CA ASN A 270 -14.20 -0.23 27.43
C ASN A 270 -15.34 -1.24 27.69
N THR A 271 -15.08 -2.53 27.48
CA THR A 271 -16.06 -3.61 27.62
C THR A 271 -16.59 -3.79 29.04
N GLU A 272 -15.89 -3.29 30.04
CA GLU A 272 -16.31 -3.31 31.45
C GLU A 272 -17.39 -2.27 31.75
N ASN A 273 -17.57 -1.28 30.88
CA ASN A 273 -18.59 -0.25 31.03
C ASN A 273 -19.90 -0.67 30.33
N GLU A 274 -20.87 -1.16 31.12
CA GLU A 274 -22.16 -1.60 30.60
C GLU A 274 -22.99 -0.47 29.97
N SER A 275 -22.88 0.78 30.45
CA SER A 275 -23.65 1.90 29.88
C SER A 275 -23.21 2.19 28.44
N LEU A 276 -21.91 2.04 28.14
CA LEU A 276 -21.39 2.17 26.78
C LEU A 276 -21.89 1.08 25.84
N LYS A 277 -22.19 -0.14 26.34
CA LYS A 277 -22.81 -1.20 25.52
C LYS A 277 -24.19 -0.79 25.03
N TYR A 278 -25.00 -0.19 25.92
CA TYR A 278 -26.34 0.29 25.60
C TYR A 278 -26.29 1.46 24.60
N ILE A 279 -25.47 2.46 24.89
CA ILE A 279 -25.26 3.64 24.02
C ILE A 279 -24.80 3.22 22.62
N ARG A 280 -23.88 2.25 22.52
CA ARG A 280 -23.42 1.72 21.23
C ARG A 280 -24.57 1.09 20.44
N LYS A 281 -25.41 0.28 21.09
CA LYS A 281 -26.56 -0.36 20.45
C LYS A 281 -27.53 0.68 19.91
N GLU A 282 -27.91 1.67 20.72
CA GLU A 282 -28.78 2.76 20.28
C GLU A 282 -28.17 3.53 19.10
N LYS A 283 -26.88 3.87 19.18
CA LYS A 283 -26.22 4.60 18.09
C LYS A 283 -26.14 3.77 16.81
N TYR A 284 -25.84 2.48 16.90
CA TYR A 284 -25.90 1.56 15.77
C TYR A 284 -27.28 1.54 15.13
N GLU A 285 -28.36 1.42 15.93
CA GLU A 285 -29.73 1.40 15.43
C GLU A 285 -30.12 2.71 14.73
N VAL A 286 -29.69 3.86 15.26
CA VAL A 286 -29.89 5.17 14.61
C VAL A 286 -29.16 5.23 13.27
N VAL A 287 -27.89 4.83 13.22
CA VAL A 287 -27.09 4.81 11.98
C VAL A 287 -27.69 3.84 10.95
N TYR A 288 -28.07 2.64 11.39
CA TYR A 288 -28.74 1.63 10.56
C TYR A 288 -30.01 2.22 9.92
N LYS A 289 -30.92 2.79 10.74
CA LYS A 289 -32.16 3.41 10.24
C LYS A 289 -31.90 4.53 9.24
N LYS A 290 -30.91 5.40 9.50
CA LYS A 290 -30.53 6.49 8.58
C LYS A 290 -30.04 5.93 7.23
N ILE A 291 -29.23 4.89 7.23
CA ILE A 291 -28.72 4.26 6.00
C ILE A 291 -29.85 3.61 5.19
N TYR A 292 -30.70 2.79 5.83
CA TYR A 292 -31.80 2.13 5.12
C TYR A 292 -32.87 3.11 4.65
N LYS A 293 -33.08 4.22 5.37
CA LYS A 293 -33.93 5.31 4.87
C LYS A 293 -33.41 5.87 3.54
N VAL A 294 -32.10 6.09 3.41
CA VAL A 294 -31.49 6.56 2.15
C VAL A 294 -31.62 5.51 1.05
N ILE A 295 -31.43 4.22 1.37
CA ILE A 295 -31.61 3.13 0.39
C ILE A 295 -33.05 3.13 -0.14
N GLU A 296 -34.05 3.25 0.73
CA GLU A 296 -35.46 3.29 0.35
C GLU A 296 -35.83 4.57 -0.43
N GLU A 297 -35.36 5.74 0.01
CA GLU A 297 -35.56 7.03 -0.68
C GLU A 297 -35.03 7.01 -2.12
N HIS A 298 -33.95 6.26 -2.37
CA HIS A 298 -33.29 6.13 -3.67
C HIS A 298 -33.42 4.74 -4.30
N LYS A 299 -34.42 3.93 -3.92
CA LYS A 299 -34.55 2.54 -4.37
C LYS A 299 -34.57 2.32 -5.89
N ASN A 300 -35.10 3.29 -6.64
CA ASN A 300 -35.14 3.24 -8.10
C ASN A 300 -33.75 3.42 -8.74
N GLU A 301 -32.83 4.04 -8.02
CA GLU A 301 -31.43 4.23 -8.45
C GLU A 301 -30.48 3.18 -7.88
N LEU A 302 -30.93 2.47 -6.83
CA LEU A 302 -30.16 1.50 -6.04
C LEU A 302 -30.82 0.10 -6.12
N ILE A 303 -31.28 -0.31 -7.30
CA ILE A 303 -32.11 -1.50 -7.49
C ILE A 303 -31.41 -2.77 -6.94
N LYS A 304 -30.14 -2.99 -7.30
CA LYS A 304 -29.38 -4.16 -6.83
C LYS A 304 -29.16 -4.11 -5.33
N ILE A 305 -28.85 -2.95 -4.76
CA ILE A 305 -28.64 -2.78 -3.31
C ILE A 305 -29.96 -2.96 -2.55
N ASN A 306 -31.06 -2.38 -3.04
CA ASN A 306 -32.37 -2.45 -2.43
C ASN A 306 -32.94 -3.88 -2.40
N ASN A 307 -32.56 -4.71 -3.36
CA ASN A 307 -32.95 -6.12 -3.42
C ASN A 307 -32.12 -7.02 -2.48
N ILE A 308 -31.13 -6.48 -1.75
CA ILE A 308 -30.38 -7.24 -0.76
C ILE A 308 -31.24 -7.40 0.49
N GLU A 309 -31.40 -8.65 0.92
CA GLU A 309 -32.16 -8.95 2.14
C GLU A 309 -31.52 -8.30 3.38
N GLU A 310 -32.33 -7.59 4.16
CA GLU A 310 -31.94 -7.02 5.45
C GLU A 310 -31.60 -8.13 6.47
N ASN A 311 -30.33 -8.51 6.52
CA ASN A 311 -29.86 -9.60 7.38
C ASN A 311 -28.87 -9.15 8.47
N CYS A 312 -28.48 -7.87 8.47
CA CYS A 312 -27.52 -7.32 9.40
C CYS A 312 -28.21 -6.91 10.71
N LYS A 313 -27.83 -7.55 11.82
CA LYS A 313 -28.35 -7.27 13.15
C LYS A 313 -27.22 -6.84 14.08
N TYR A 314 -27.56 -6.06 15.09
CA TYR A 314 -26.63 -5.73 16.16
C TYR A 314 -26.01 -6.99 16.76
N LYS A 315 -24.70 -6.94 17.01
CA LYS A 315 -23.93 -7.96 17.72
C LYS A 315 -22.99 -7.27 18.69
N ASP A 316 -22.64 -7.95 19.77
CA ASP A 316 -21.68 -7.43 20.75
C ASP A 316 -20.23 -7.57 20.21
N ASP A 317 -19.90 -6.77 19.21
CA ASP A 317 -18.58 -6.71 18.55
C ASP A 317 -18.21 -5.23 18.27
N TYR A 318 -16.92 -4.90 18.25
CA TYR A 318 -16.47 -3.55 17.92
C TYR A 318 -16.83 -3.17 16.49
N GLU A 319 -16.91 -4.14 15.59
CA GLU A 319 -17.29 -3.93 14.20
C GLU A 319 -18.59 -4.65 13.85
N ILE A 320 -19.61 -3.88 13.54
CA ILE A 320 -20.97 -4.38 13.31
C ILE A 320 -21.35 -4.06 11.86
N PRO A 321 -21.64 -5.07 11.01
CA PRO A 321 -22.06 -4.83 9.64
C PRO A 321 -23.45 -4.17 9.61
N ILE A 322 -23.64 -3.22 8.70
CA ILE A 322 -24.92 -2.55 8.42
C ILE A 322 -25.50 -3.03 7.09
N LEU A 323 -24.65 -3.13 6.06
CA LEU A 323 -24.98 -3.62 4.74
C LEU A 323 -23.94 -4.66 4.32
N HIS A 324 -24.39 -5.79 3.77
CA HIS A 324 -23.54 -6.89 3.33
C HIS A 324 -23.87 -7.24 1.87
N ILE A 325 -22.92 -7.03 0.96
CA ILE A 325 -23.09 -7.25 -0.48
C ILE A 325 -22.21 -8.42 -0.90
N ASN A 326 -22.82 -9.59 -1.16
CA ASN A 326 -22.09 -10.75 -1.69
C ASN A 326 -21.67 -10.49 -3.14
N LEU A 327 -20.38 -10.67 -3.45
CA LEU A 327 -19.83 -10.36 -4.77
C LEU A 327 -19.69 -11.57 -5.69
N LYS A 328 -19.94 -12.80 -5.21
CA LYS A 328 -19.69 -14.03 -5.98
C LYS A 328 -20.36 -14.03 -7.35
N GLU A 329 -21.66 -13.78 -7.36
CA GLU A 329 -22.45 -13.84 -8.59
C GLU A 329 -22.11 -12.68 -9.53
N TYR A 330 -21.77 -11.51 -8.99
CA TYR A 330 -21.31 -10.37 -9.79
C TYR A 330 -19.94 -10.62 -10.44
N ILE A 331 -19.02 -11.27 -9.72
CA ILE A 331 -17.70 -11.64 -10.26
C ILE A 331 -17.86 -12.64 -11.40
N LYS A 332 -18.67 -13.69 -11.21
CA LYS A 332 -18.93 -14.70 -12.24
C LYS A 332 -19.67 -14.13 -13.45
N ALA A 333 -20.61 -13.22 -13.23
CA ALA A 333 -21.35 -12.56 -14.30
C ALA A 333 -20.47 -11.59 -15.12
N GLY A 334 -19.31 -11.21 -14.57
CA GLY A 334 -18.29 -10.45 -15.28
C GLY A 334 -18.44 -8.94 -15.16
N LYS A 335 -17.71 -8.23 -16.02
CA LYS A 335 -17.43 -6.80 -15.88
C LYS A 335 -18.67 -5.92 -15.90
N ASP A 336 -19.64 -6.21 -16.77
CA ASP A 336 -20.83 -5.37 -16.94
C ASP A 336 -21.73 -5.40 -15.71
N GLU A 337 -22.01 -6.59 -15.17
CA GLU A 337 -22.80 -6.73 -13.95
C GLU A 337 -22.08 -6.18 -12.73
N MET A 338 -20.76 -6.37 -12.64
CA MET A 338 -19.96 -5.76 -11.59
C MET A 338 -19.98 -4.23 -11.66
N ASN A 339 -19.85 -3.65 -12.85
CA ASN A 339 -19.90 -2.19 -13.05
C ASN A 339 -21.25 -1.60 -12.61
N LYS A 340 -22.35 -2.27 -12.94
CA LYS A 340 -23.69 -1.85 -12.49
C LYS A 340 -23.76 -1.81 -10.96
N LEU A 341 -23.29 -2.84 -10.27
CA LEU A 341 -23.23 -2.87 -8.80
C LEU A 341 -22.34 -1.75 -8.24
N MET A 342 -21.11 -1.61 -8.77
CA MET A 342 -20.17 -0.58 -8.32
C MET A 342 -20.73 0.84 -8.47
N ASN A 343 -21.48 1.10 -9.54
CA ASN A 343 -22.16 2.38 -9.74
C ASN A 343 -23.22 2.65 -8.68
N GLU A 344 -24.02 1.64 -8.30
CA GLU A 344 -24.99 1.79 -7.19
C GLU A 344 -24.29 2.02 -5.85
N VAL A 345 -23.20 1.30 -5.56
CA VAL A 345 -22.40 1.51 -4.34
C VAL A 345 -21.84 2.93 -4.31
N LYS A 346 -21.34 3.43 -5.45
CA LYS A 346 -20.82 4.79 -5.58
C LYS A 346 -21.91 5.85 -5.34
N LYS A 347 -23.11 5.65 -5.88
CA LYS A 347 -24.27 6.52 -5.64
C LYS A 347 -24.66 6.51 -4.16
N LEU A 348 -24.84 5.33 -3.57
CA LEU A 348 -25.16 5.19 -2.16
C LEU A 348 -24.11 5.89 -1.29
N HIS A 349 -22.82 5.68 -1.55
CA HIS A 349 -21.76 6.38 -0.85
C HIS A 349 -21.93 7.90 -0.92
N GLY A 350 -22.19 8.46 -2.11
CA GLY A 350 -22.43 9.89 -2.30
C GLY A 350 -23.65 10.41 -1.51
N TYR A 351 -24.76 9.68 -1.50
CA TYR A 351 -25.92 10.06 -0.69
C TYR A 351 -25.61 10.03 0.81
N LEU A 352 -24.94 8.98 1.29
CA LEU A 352 -24.59 8.82 2.69
C LEU A 352 -23.61 9.89 3.18
N GLN A 353 -22.76 10.46 2.31
CA GLN A 353 -21.88 11.57 2.71
C GLN A 353 -22.65 12.84 3.11
N ASN A 354 -23.90 13.00 2.65
CA ASN A 354 -24.77 14.14 2.98
C ASN A 354 -25.68 13.89 4.20
N VAL A 355 -25.63 12.68 4.78
CA VAL A 355 -26.43 12.34 5.95
C VAL A 355 -25.75 12.87 7.21
N ASN A 356 -26.48 13.62 8.03
CA ASN A 356 -26.02 13.94 9.37
C ASN A 356 -26.12 12.70 10.26
N PHE A 357 -24.99 12.08 10.57
CA PHE A 357 -24.90 10.93 11.47
C PHE A 357 -24.59 11.29 12.92
N GLU A 358 -24.18 12.53 13.21
CA GLU A 358 -23.83 13.00 14.56
C GLU A 358 -25.00 12.81 15.55
#